data_AF-A0A2D2Q1A0-F1
#
_entry.id   AF-A0A2D2Q1A0-F1
#
_cell.length_a   1.000
_cell.length_b   1.000
_cell.length_c   1.000
_cell.angle_alpha   90.00
_cell.angle_beta   90.00
_cell.angle_gamma   90.00
#
_symmetry.space_group_name_H-M   'P 1'
#
loop_
_entity.id
_entity.type
_entity.pdbx_description
1 polymer ?
#
loop_
_entity_poly.entity_id
_entity_poly.type
_entity_poly.pdbx_seq_one_letter_code
_entity_poly.pdbx_strand_id
1 'polypeptide(L)'
;MQLFSTHAELVVQAQQLGAIAQELSATSLQWTAQEAALIHKIQAASDRLNDQLAHPLIDDLSRYRHDLRTPLTVILGYCELMLSRAPQPIPQLSAVYQQGQVVLRAINQWSGE
;
A
#
# COMPACT_ATOMS: atom_id res chain seq x y z
N MET A 1 20.05 17.84 -2.85
CA MET A 1 18.86 18.11 -3.69
C MET A 1 17.83 17.06 -3.31
N GLN A 2 16.81 17.41 -2.52
CA GLN A 2 15.72 16.47 -2.24
C GLN A 2 14.81 16.46 -3.47
N LEU A 3 14.65 15.30 -4.10
CA LEU A 3 13.66 15.10 -5.17
C LEU A 3 12.30 14.93 -4.48
N PHE A 4 11.39 15.86 -4.70
CA PHE A 4 9.99 15.72 -4.28
C PHE A 4 9.27 14.79 -5.26
N SER A 5 8.37 13.95 -4.76
CA SER A 5 7.51 13.12 -5.61
C SER A 5 6.34 13.94 -6.12
N THR A 6 5.98 13.80 -7.40
CA THR A 6 4.77 14.42 -7.95
C THR A 6 3.51 13.64 -7.56
N HIS A 7 2.33 14.28 -7.62
CA HIS A 7 1.07 13.55 -7.41
C HIS A 7 0.88 12.40 -8.40
N ALA A 8 1.27 12.59 -9.68
CA ALA A 8 1.17 11.56 -10.71
C ALA A 8 2.06 10.35 -10.39
N GLU A 9 3.30 10.57 -9.94
CA GLU A 9 4.18 9.50 -9.49
C GLU A 9 3.57 8.75 -8.30
N LEU A 10 3.00 9.46 -7.33
CA LEU A 10 2.36 8.85 -6.17
C LEU A 10 1.19 7.94 -6.59
N VAL A 11 0.35 8.40 -7.52
CA VAL A 11 -0.73 7.60 -8.11
C VAL A 11 -0.19 6.33 -8.76
N VAL A 12 0.85 6.43 -9.58
CA VAL A 12 1.47 5.27 -10.24
C VAL A 12 2.00 4.26 -9.22
N GLN A 13 2.69 4.72 -8.17
CA GLN A 13 3.23 3.84 -7.14
C GLN A 13 2.11 3.12 -6.35
N ALA A 14 0.99 3.80 -6.07
CA ALA A 14 -0.16 3.23 -5.39
C ALA A 14 -0.93 2.24 -6.26
N GLN A 15 -1.05 2.50 -7.56
CA GLN A 15 -1.65 1.56 -8.52
C GLN A 15 -0.80 0.29 -8.62
N GLN A 16 0.53 0.42 -8.67
CA GLN A 16 1.45 -0.71 -8.63
C GLN A 16 1.28 -1.53 -7.34
N LEU A 17 1.15 -0.87 -6.18
CA LEU A 17 0.85 -1.55 -4.92
C LEU A 17 -0.46 -2.35 -4.99
N GLY A 18 -1.52 -1.76 -5.55
CA GLY A 18 -2.81 -2.42 -5.75
C GLY A 18 -2.72 -3.65 -6.66
N ALA A 19 -1.98 -3.56 -7.76
CA ALA A 19 -1.77 -4.68 -8.68
C ALA A 19 -1.04 -5.86 -7.99
N ILE A 20 0.03 -5.57 -7.25
CA ILE A 20 0.77 -6.62 -6.51
C ILE A 20 -0.11 -7.25 -5.42
N ALA A 21 -0.92 -6.44 -4.72
CA ALA A 21 -1.86 -6.95 -3.73
C ALA A 21 -2.93 -7.86 -4.36
N GLN A 22 -3.40 -7.52 -5.55
CA GLN A 22 -4.36 -8.33 -6.29
C GLN A 22 -3.75 -9.66 -6.70
N GLU A 23 -2.51 -9.65 -7.20
CA GLU A 23 -1.77 -10.88 -7.55
C GLU A 23 -1.51 -11.78 -6.32
N LEU A 24 -1.25 -11.20 -5.15
CA LEU A 24 -1.10 -11.96 -3.90
C LEU A 24 -2.37 -12.78 -3.61
N SER A 25 -3.56 -12.20 -3.83
CA SER A 25 -4.83 -12.90 -3.65
C SER A 25 -5.08 -13.98 -4.71
N ALA A 26 -4.56 -13.80 -5.91
CA ALA A 26 -4.71 -14.73 -7.04
C ALA A 26 -3.70 -15.89 -7.02
N THR A 27 -2.68 -15.84 -6.14
CA THR A 27 -1.64 -16.87 -6.08
C THR A 27 -2.21 -18.21 -5.65
N SER A 28 -1.77 -19.32 -6.27
CA SER A 28 -2.23 -20.71 -6.02
C SER A 28 -1.85 -21.29 -4.64
N LEU A 29 -1.47 -20.45 -3.68
CA LEU A 29 -1.18 -20.82 -2.31
C LEU A 29 -2.47 -21.26 -1.59
N GLN A 30 -2.38 -22.32 -0.80
CA GLN A 30 -3.46 -22.72 0.10
C GLN A 30 -3.45 -21.82 1.34
N TRP A 31 -4.11 -20.67 1.25
CA TRP A 31 -4.29 -19.77 2.39
C TRP A 31 -5.23 -20.39 3.42
N THR A 32 -4.89 -20.26 4.70
CA THR A 32 -5.86 -20.47 5.77
C THR A 32 -6.96 -19.39 5.70
N ALA A 33 -8.13 -19.66 6.31
CA ALA A 33 -9.20 -18.68 6.39
C ALA A 33 -8.76 -17.34 7.04
N GLN A 34 -7.85 -17.42 8.02
CA GLN A 34 -7.28 -16.25 8.68
C GLN A 34 -6.37 -15.45 7.73
N GLU A 35 -5.48 -16.10 7.00
CA GLU A 35 -4.59 -15.44 6.04
C GLU A 35 -5.37 -14.82 4.88
N ALA A 36 -6.36 -15.54 4.34
CA ALA A 36 -7.24 -15.00 3.31
C ALA A 36 -7.95 -13.71 3.79
N ALA A 37 -8.43 -13.68 5.04
CA ALA A 37 -9.03 -12.48 5.60
C ALA A 37 -8.04 -11.30 5.71
N LEU A 38 -6.77 -11.55 6.04
CA LEU A 38 -5.73 -10.52 6.06
C LEU A 38 -5.39 -10.03 4.65
N ILE A 39 -5.30 -10.93 3.67
CA ILE A 39 -5.08 -10.57 2.26
C ILE A 39 -6.23 -9.69 1.73
N HIS A 40 -7.48 -10.03 2.04
CA HIS A 40 -8.62 -9.18 1.68
C HIS A 40 -8.55 -7.79 2.30
N LYS A 41 -8.05 -7.67 3.54
CA LYS A 41 -7.86 -6.36 4.18
C LYS A 41 -6.72 -5.56 3.55
N ILE A 42 -5.64 -6.23 3.14
CA ILE A 42 -4.56 -5.61 2.36
C ILE A 42 -5.14 -5.07 1.05
N GLN A 43 -5.91 -5.87 0.31
CA GLN A 43 -6.53 -5.44 -0.93
C GLN A 43 -7.47 -4.23 -0.73
N ALA A 44 -8.41 -4.32 0.22
CA ALA A 44 -9.35 -3.24 0.48
C ALA A 44 -8.65 -1.93 0.91
N ALA A 45 -7.52 -2.03 1.63
CA ALA A 45 -6.72 -0.86 1.97
C ALA A 45 -5.98 -0.28 0.75
N SER A 46 -5.48 -1.12 -0.16
CA SER A 46 -4.90 -0.67 -1.44
C SER A 46 -5.94 0.02 -2.32
N ASP A 47 -7.16 -0.51 -2.39
CA ASP A 47 -8.26 0.10 -3.15
C ASP A 47 -8.63 1.46 -2.55
N ARG A 48 -8.77 1.54 -1.23
CA ARG A 48 -9.03 2.80 -0.52
C ARG A 48 -7.93 3.85 -0.75
N LEU A 49 -6.67 3.42 -0.76
CA LEU A 49 -5.55 4.31 -1.06
C LEU A 49 -5.66 4.89 -2.47
N ASN A 50 -5.95 4.05 -3.47
CA ASN A 50 -6.15 4.49 -4.85
C ASN A 50 -7.36 5.43 -4.98
N ASP A 51 -8.47 5.13 -4.30
CA ASP A 51 -9.67 5.98 -4.29
C ASP A 51 -9.38 7.35 -3.68
N GLN A 52 -8.64 7.41 -2.57
CA GLN A 52 -8.22 8.67 -1.95
C GLN A 52 -7.34 9.47 -2.91
N LEU A 53 -6.39 8.81 -3.59
CA LEU A 53 -5.50 9.43 -4.58
C LEU A 53 -6.22 9.95 -5.82
N ALA A 54 -7.34 9.35 -6.20
CA ALA A 54 -8.18 9.82 -7.30
C ALA A 54 -8.97 11.10 -6.97
N HIS A 55 -9.16 11.40 -5.68
CA HIS A 55 -9.96 12.53 -5.19
C HIS A 55 -9.14 13.46 -4.27
N PRO A 56 -8.12 14.15 -4.79
CA PRO A 56 -7.22 14.95 -3.97
C PRO A 56 -7.93 16.17 -3.36
N LEU A 57 -7.94 16.26 -2.03
CA LEU A 57 -8.36 17.44 -1.28
C LEU A 57 -7.14 18.32 -1.02
N ILE A 58 -6.74 19.10 -2.03
CA ILE A 58 -5.48 19.85 -2.06
C ILE A 58 -5.46 21.02 -1.06
N ASP A 59 -6.63 21.48 -0.60
CA ASP A 59 -6.75 22.62 0.33
C ASP A 59 -6.04 22.40 1.68
N ASP A 60 -5.81 21.15 2.08
CA ASP A 60 -4.99 20.80 3.24
C ASP A 60 -4.14 19.56 2.95
N LEU A 61 -2.98 19.78 2.32
CA LEU A 61 -2.00 18.75 2.00
C LEU A 61 -1.55 17.96 3.23
N SER A 62 -1.47 18.59 4.40
CA SER A 62 -1.05 17.91 5.63
C SER A 62 -2.06 16.85 6.05
N ARG A 63 -3.34 17.24 6.08
CA ARG A 63 -4.46 16.35 6.34
C ARG A 63 -4.56 15.27 5.26
N TYR A 64 -4.42 15.63 4.00
CA TYR A 64 -4.51 14.66 2.92
C TYR A 64 -3.40 13.60 2.99
N ARG A 65 -2.14 13.98 3.25
CA ARG A 65 -1.05 13.01 3.50
C ARG A 65 -1.33 12.13 4.72
N HIS A 66 -1.89 12.69 5.79
CA HIS A 66 -2.28 11.90 6.97
C HIS A 66 -3.34 10.84 6.61
N ASP A 67 -4.34 11.24 5.84
CA ASP A 67 -5.42 10.35 5.43
C ASP A 67 -4.94 9.23 4.51
N LEU A 68 -3.95 9.50 3.64
CA LEU A 68 -3.26 8.50 2.81
C LEU A 68 -2.37 7.53 3.60
N ARG A 69 -1.76 7.99 4.70
CA ARG A 69 -0.97 7.12 5.60
C ARG A 69 -1.83 6.08 6.31
N THR A 70 -3.12 6.34 6.51
CA THR A 70 -4.02 5.43 7.22
C THR A 70 -4.16 4.06 6.51
N PRO A 71 -4.60 3.98 5.24
CA PRO A 71 -4.65 2.69 4.54
C PRO A 71 -3.25 2.08 4.38
N LEU A 72 -2.22 2.90 4.21
CA LEU A 72 -0.87 2.40 4.04
C LEU A 72 -0.31 1.73 5.31
N THR A 73 -0.61 2.30 6.48
CA THR A 73 -0.28 1.70 7.78
C THR A 73 -0.97 0.35 7.96
N VAL A 74 -2.21 0.23 7.48
CA VAL A 74 -2.97 -1.03 7.50
C VAL A 74 -2.30 -2.08 6.62
N ILE A 75 -1.93 -1.73 5.39
CA ILE A 75 -1.23 -2.62 4.45
C ILE A 75 0.07 -3.13 5.08
N LEU A 76 0.93 -2.22 5.51
CA LEU A 76 2.24 -2.54 6.07
C LEU A 76 2.11 -3.41 7.33
N GLY A 77 1.21 -3.06 8.25
CA GLY A 77 1.01 -3.83 9.48
C GLY A 77 0.50 -5.25 9.23
N TYR A 78 -0.38 -5.47 8.25
CA TYR A 78 -0.81 -6.82 7.90
C TYR A 78 0.27 -7.61 7.16
N CYS A 79 1.05 -6.97 6.30
CA CYS A 79 2.22 -7.60 5.70
C CYS A 79 3.23 -8.04 6.76
N GLU A 80 3.59 -7.17 7.71
CA GLU A 80 4.50 -7.50 8.81
C GLU A 80 3.97 -8.66 9.65
N LEU A 81 2.68 -8.63 10.02
CA LEU A 81 2.05 -9.69 10.78
C LEU A 81 2.13 -11.04 10.07
N MET A 82 1.82 -11.08 8.78
CA MET A 82 1.87 -12.31 7.99
C MET A 82 3.29 -12.79 7.76
N LEU A 83 4.23 -11.90 7.40
CA LEU A 83 5.64 -12.22 7.21
C LEU A 83 6.28 -12.77 8.50
N SER A 84 5.92 -12.24 9.67
CA SER A 84 6.43 -12.70 10.96
C SER A 84 5.99 -14.12 11.34
N ARG A 85 4.90 -14.60 10.74
CA ARG A 85 4.30 -15.93 11.01
C ARG A 85 4.57 -16.93 9.90
N ALA A 86 5.04 -16.46 8.74
CA ALA A 86 5.24 -17.30 7.58
C ALA A 86 6.44 -18.25 7.81
N PRO A 87 6.25 -19.57 7.68
CA PRO A 87 7.34 -20.55 7.85
C PRO A 87 8.40 -20.45 6.74
N GLN A 88 8.03 -19.87 5.60
CA GLN A 88 8.93 -19.59 4.48
C GLN A 88 8.63 -18.19 3.90
N PRO A 89 9.59 -17.56 3.22
CA PRO A 89 9.36 -16.31 2.52
C PRO A 89 8.21 -16.44 1.51
N ILE A 90 7.30 -15.46 1.52
CA ILE A 90 6.23 -15.32 0.53
C ILE A 90 6.63 -14.14 -0.38
N PRO A 91 7.12 -14.40 -1.60
CA PRO A 91 7.67 -13.34 -2.46
C PRO A 91 6.67 -12.22 -2.77
N GLN A 92 5.43 -12.58 -3.09
CA GLN A 92 4.37 -11.61 -3.41
C GLN A 92 4.03 -10.73 -2.21
N LEU A 93 3.93 -11.32 -1.02
CA LEU A 93 3.67 -10.55 0.21
C LEU A 93 4.84 -9.60 0.54
N SER A 94 6.07 -10.06 0.29
CA SER A 94 7.27 -9.22 0.43
C SER A 94 7.26 -8.07 -0.58
N ALA A 95 6.81 -8.32 -1.80
CA ALA A 95 6.66 -7.30 -2.84
C ALA A 95 5.62 -6.24 -2.45
N VAL A 96 4.45 -6.65 -1.93
CA VAL A 96 3.44 -5.71 -1.38
C VAL A 96 4.07 -4.81 -0.31
N TYR A 97 4.79 -5.41 0.64
CA TYR A 97 5.43 -4.67 1.73
C TYR A 97 6.46 -3.65 1.22
N GLN A 98 7.35 -4.07 0.30
CA GLN A 98 8.37 -3.19 -0.27
C GLN A 98 7.74 -2.04 -1.07
N GLN A 99 6.71 -2.33 -1.88
CA GLN A 99 6.02 -1.31 -2.65
C GLN A 99 5.23 -0.35 -1.73
N GLY A 100 4.64 -0.85 -0.64
CA GLY A 100 4.01 0.00 0.37
C GLY A 100 4.99 0.99 1.00
N GLN A 101 6.24 0.58 1.25
CA GLN A 101 7.27 1.50 1.72
C GLN A 101 7.67 2.55 0.67
N VAL A 102 7.68 2.19 -0.62
CA VAL A 102 7.92 3.15 -1.70
C VAL A 102 6.85 4.23 -1.71
N VAL A 103 5.58 3.83 -1.64
CA VAL A 103 4.45 4.77 -1.54
C VAL A 103 4.56 5.65 -0.30
N LEU A 104 4.91 5.08 0.86
CA LEU A 104 5.03 5.85 2.11
C LEU A 104 6.10 6.93 2.00
N ARG A 105 7.24 6.59 1.39
CA ARG A 105 8.31 7.55 1.11
C ARG A 105 7.83 8.63 0.15
N ALA A 106 7.12 8.27 -0.92
CA ALA A 106 6.57 9.23 -1.88
C ALA A 106 5.58 10.20 -1.22
N ILE A 107 4.66 9.71 -0.36
CA ILE A 107 3.74 10.56 0.43
C ILE A 107 4.53 11.54 1.30
N ASN A 108 5.58 11.06 1.98
CA ASN A 108 6.41 11.89 2.84
C ASN A 108 7.24 12.92 2.06
N GLN A 109 7.55 12.64 0.79
CA GLN A 109 8.31 13.49 -0.12
C GLN A 109 7.40 14.33 -1.04
N TRP A 110 6.08 14.30 -0.86
CA TRP A 110 5.18 15.08 -1.71
C TRP A 110 4.94 16.48 -1.15
N SER A 111 5.25 17.48 -1.98
CA SER A 111 5.16 18.92 -1.68
C SER A 111 3.82 19.55 -2.05
N GLY A 112 2.93 18.85 -2.77
CA GLY A 112 1.64 19.38 -3.24
C GLY A 112 1.63 19.94 -4.66
N GLU A 113 2.78 19.90 -5.36
CA GLU A 113 2.93 20.30 -6.76
C GLU A 113 2.57 19.18 -7.75
#